data_AF-A0A2U1T7C9-F1
#
_entry.id   AF-A0A2U1T7C9-F1
#
_cell.length_a   1.000
_cell.length_b   1.000
_cell.length_c   1.000
_cell.angle_alpha   90.00
_cell.angle_beta   90.00
_cell.angle_gamma   90.00
#
_symmetry.space_group_name_H-M   'P 1'
#
loop_
_entity.id
_entity.type
_entity.pdbx_description
1 polymer ?
#
loop_
_entity_poly.entity_id
_entity_poly.type
_entity_poly.pdbx_seq_one_letter_code
_entity_poly.pdbx_strand_id
1 'polypeptide(L)'
;MDNISILFKDITTGIFLTLGFGYALMAISLYLGQAAAVFESAELTRSLHLVGVGRWFLTRVALWEVMGPMLLVSLLGFANSSLAAVVLFAEITPEGYLSRFLGALTLVGLGWVITVLAILAVEPLRGKVFARLSLRQD
;
A
#
# COMPACT_ATOMS: atom_id res chain seq x y z
N MET A 1 39.05 -11.61 -1.81
CA MET A 1 37.71 -11.00 -1.95
C MET A 1 36.74 -12.06 -1.55
N ASP A 2 36.26 -11.93 -0.32
CA ASP A 2 35.97 -13.06 0.55
C ASP A 2 34.53 -13.54 0.34
N ASN A 3 34.32 -14.86 0.34
CA ASN A 3 33.03 -15.53 0.12
C ASN A 3 31.88 -14.91 0.93
N ILE A 4 32.19 -14.32 2.09
CA ILE A 4 31.26 -13.59 2.95
C ILE A 4 30.60 -12.41 2.23
N SER A 5 31.37 -11.61 1.47
CA SER A 5 30.85 -10.45 0.74
C SER A 5 29.86 -10.82 -0.36
N ILE A 6 30.10 -11.94 -1.04
CA ILE A 6 29.20 -12.50 -2.06
C ILE A 6 27.90 -12.96 -1.40
N LEU A 7 28.00 -13.66 -0.27
CA LEU A 7 26.85 -14.15 0.49
C LEU A 7 25.92 -13.01 0.95
N PHE A 8 26.48 -11.91 1.47
CA PHE A 8 25.68 -10.73 1.87
C PHE A 8 24.99 -10.06 0.69
N LYS A 9 25.66 -10.00 -0.48
CA LYS A 9 25.06 -9.45 -1.70
C LYS A 9 23.88 -10.31 -2.17
N ASP A 10 24.02 -11.63 -2.14
CA ASP A 10 22.97 -12.56 -2.57
C ASP A 10 21.75 -12.50 -1.64
N ILE A 11 21.98 -12.49 -0.31
CA ILE A 11 20.90 -12.33 0.68
C ILE A 11 20.16 -11.01 0.46
N THR A 12 20.90 -9.91 0.29
CA THR A 12 20.32 -8.58 0.08
C THR A 12 19.47 -8.56 -1.20
N THR A 13 19.98 -9.14 -2.28
CA THR A 13 19.25 -9.26 -3.55
C THR A 13 17.99 -10.10 -3.40
N GLY A 14 18.07 -11.22 -2.66
CA GLY A 14 16.93 -12.07 -2.33
C GLY A 14 15.85 -11.32 -1.56
N ILE A 15 16.23 -10.53 -0.54
CA ILE A 15 15.29 -9.69 0.23
C ILE A 15 14.54 -8.72 -0.69
N PHE A 16 15.24 -8.00 -1.55
CA PHE A 16 14.59 -7.06 -2.48
C PHE A 16 13.65 -7.77 -3.46
N LEU A 17 14.02 -8.95 -3.94
CA LEU A 17 13.18 -9.76 -4.82
C LEU A 17 11.89 -10.19 -4.11
N THR A 18 12.01 -10.71 -2.89
CA THR A 18 10.86 -11.12 -2.06
C THR A 18 9.94 -9.95 -1.76
N LEU A 19 10.50 -8.80 -1.37
CA LEU A 19 9.72 -7.58 -1.13
C LEU A 19 9.01 -7.10 -2.40
N GLY A 20 9.69 -7.14 -3.54
CA GLY A 20 9.11 -6.78 -4.84
C GLY A 20 7.88 -7.61 -5.18
N PHE A 21 7.98 -8.94 -5.08
CA PHE A 21 6.84 -9.83 -5.29
C PHE A 21 5.75 -9.65 -4.22
N GLY A 22 6.14 -9.44 -2.96
CA GLY A 22 5.20 -9.17 -1.87
C GLY A 22 4.36 -7.91 -2.12
N TYR A 23 5.00 -6.82 -2.55
CA TYR A 23 4.29 -5.59 -2.90
C TYR A 23 3.42 -5.73 -4.13
N ALA A 24 3.86 -6.47 -5.16
CA ALA A 24 3.04 -6.75 -6.33
C ALA A 24 1.76 -7.52 -5.95
N LEU A 25 1.89 -8.58 -5.14
CA LEU A 25 0.77 -9.36 -4.65
C LEU A 25 -0.19 -8.54 -3.76
N MET A 26 0.37 -7.69 -2.89
CA MET A 26 -0.41 -6.76 -2.08
C MET A 26 -1.21 -5.80 -2.97
N ALA A 27 -0.58 -5.20 -3.99
CA ALA A 27 -1.22 -4.26 -4.90
C ALA A 27 -2.37 -4.91 -5.68
N ILE A 28 -2.16 -6.12 -6.21
CA ILE A 28 -3.18 -6.87 -6.95
C ILE A 28 -4.36 -7.22 -6.04
N SER A 29 -4.08 -7.74 -4.84
CA SER A 29 -5.10 -8.09 -3.84
C SER A 29 -5.93 -6.87 -3.45
N LEU A 30 -5.28 -5.74 -3.21
CA LEU A 30 -5.94 -4.49 -2.86
C LEU A 30 -6.79 -3.96 -4.00
N TYR A 31 -6.25 -3.92 -5.22
CA TYR A 31 -7.00 -3.50 -6.40
C TYR A 31 -8.27 -4.34 -6.59
N LEU A 32 -8.15 -5.67 -6.48
CA LEU A 32 -9.28 -6.58 -6.65
C LEU A 32 -10.34 -6.37 -5.56
N GLY A 33 -9.92 -6.25 -4.29
CA GLY A 33 -10.84 -5.98 -3.18
C GLY A 33 -11.56 -4.64 -3.33
N GLN A 34 -10.83 -3.59 -3.72
CA GLN A 34 -11.40 -2.27 -3.97
C GLN A 34 -12.34 -2.26 -5.18
N ALA A 35 -12.02 -3.02 -6.23
CA ALA A 35 -12.90 -3.20 -7.38
C ALA A 35 -14.20 -3.92 -7.00
N ALA A 36 -14.10 -4.99 -6.20
CA ALA A 36 -15.28 -5.73 -5.71
C ALA A 36 -16.20 -4.83 -4.86
N ALA A 37 -15.62 -4.06 -3.93
CA ALA A 37 -16.35 -3.13 -3.08
C ALA A 37 -17.11 -2.07 -3.90
N VAL A 38 -16.57 -1.63 -5.04
CA VAL A 38 -17.27 -0.70 -5.95
C VAL A 38 -18.53 -1.31 -6.56
N PHE A 39 -18.48 -2.58 -6.95
CA PHE A 39 -19.65 -3.26 -7.51
C PHE A 39 -20.72 -3.51 -6.44
N GLU A 40 -20.31 -3.92 -5.23
CA GLU A 40 -21.23 -4.13 -4.09
C GLU A 40 -21.89 -2.82 -3.66
N SER A 41 -21.13 -1.73 -3.62
CA SER A 41 -21.60 -0.42 -3.15
C SER A 41 -22.33 0.40 -4.22
N ALA A 42 -22.53 -0.13 -5.43
CA ALA A 42 -23.02 0.64 -6.57
C ALA A 42 -24.46 1.14 -6.36
N GLU A 43 -25.32 0.31 -5.78
CA GLU A 43 -26.71 0.66 -5.46
C GLU A 43 -26.78 1.68 -4.31
N LEU A 44 -25.98 1.49 -3.27
CA LEU A 44 -25.85 2.45 -2.16
C LEU A 44 -25.36 3.81 -2.65
N THR A 45 -24.34 3.82 -3.51
CA THR A 45 -23.77 5.05 -4.06
C THR A 45 -24.79 5.79 -4.92
N ARG A 46 -25.64 5.07 -5.67
CA ARG A 46 -26.75 5.67 -6.43
C ARG A 46 -27.73 6.37 -5.48
N SER A 47 -28.15 5.72 -4.41
CA SER A 47 -29.06 6.30 -3.41
C SER A 47 -28.46 7.54 -2.73
N LEU A 48 -27.18 7.52 -2.37
CA LEU A 48 -26.48 8.69 -1.83
C LEU A 48 -26.32 9.82 -2.85
N HIS A 49 -26.16 9.49 -4.13
CA HIS A 49 -26.10 10.49 -5.19
C HIS A 49 -27.44 11.21 -5.38
N LEU A 50 -28.57 10.52 -5.21
CA LEU A 50 -29.90 11.13 -5.20
C LEU A 50 -30.10 12.12 -4.03
N VAL A 51 -29.33 11.97 -2.95
CA VAL A 51 -29.29 12.88 -1.79
C VAL A 51 -28.26 14.02 -1.98
N GLY A 52 -27.59 14.08 -3.13
CA GLY A 52 -26.66 15.16 -3.48
C GLY A 52 -25.20 14.94 -3.05
N VAL A 53 -24.83 13.73 -2.59
CA VAL A 53 -23.44 13.43 -2.21
C VAL A 53 -22.54 13.40 -3.45
N GLY A 54 -21.43 14.13 -3.38
CA GLY A 54 -20.42 14.18 -4.45
C GLY A 54 -19.60 12.89 -4.53
N ARG A 55 -19.34 12.40 -5.73
CA ARG A 55 -18.55 11.17 -6.00
C ARG A 55 -17.16 11.16 -5.35
N TRP A 56 -16.54 12.33 -5.21
CA TRP A 56 -15.21 12.47 -4.60
C TRP A 56 -15.17 12.19 -3.10
N PHE A 57 -16.31 12.34 -2.41
CA PHE A 57 -16.40 12.06 -0.99
C PHE A 57 -16.20 10.56 -0.72
N LEU A 58 -16.82 9.69 -1.52
CA LEU A 58 -16.73 8.24 -1.38
C LEU A 58 -15.34 7.69 -1.71
N THR A 59 -14.62 8.30 -2.65
CA THR A 59 -13.22 7.94 -2.92
C THR A 59 -12.29 8.34 -1.77
N ARG A 60 -12.51 9.51 -1.16
CA ARG A 60 -11.74 9.92 0.02
C ARG A 60 -11.98 9.01 1.22
N VAL A 61 -13.23 8.60 1.46
CA VAL A 61 -13.56 7.68 2.55
C VAL A 61 -12.88 6.34 2.33
N ALA A 62 -13.01 5.75 1.14
CA ALA A 62 -12.34 4.48 0.81
C ALA A 62 -10.81 4.56 0.96
N LEU A 63 -10.20 5.70 0.60
CA LEU A 63 -8.77 5.91 0.78
C LEU A 63 -8.39 5.91 2.27
N TRP A 64 -9.17 6.56 3.12
CA TRP A 64 -8.93 6.58 4.57
C TRP A 64 -9.18 5.22 5.24
N GLU A 65 -10.19 4.48 4.80
CA GLU A 65 -10.49 3.14 5.32
C GLU A 65 -9.35 2.15 5.08
N VAL A 66 -8.65 2.27 3.94
CA VAL A 66 -7.49 1.42 3.63
C VAL A 66 -6.21 1.99 4.25
N MET A 67 -5.94 3.28 4.06
CA MET A 67 -4.68 3.89 4.48
C MET A 67 -4.56 3.99 6.00
N GLY A 68 -5.66 4.21 6.73
CA GLY A 68 -5.66 4.30 8.19
C GLY A 68 -5.00 3.09 8.87
N PRO A 69 -5.55 1.87 8.73
CA PRO A 69 -4.95 0.67 9.31
C PRO A 69 -3.58 0.35 8.69
N MET A 70 -3.37 0.61 7.40
CA MET A 70 -2.08 0.37 6.72
C MET A 70 -0.94 1.19 7.34
N LEU A 71 -1.16 2.50 7.53
CA LEU A 71 -0.18 3.39 8.16
C LEU A 71 0.08 2.97 9.61
N LEU A 72 -0.97 2.65 10.37
CA LEU A 72 -0.83 2.24 11.76
C LEU A 72 0.02 0.97 11.89
N VAL A 73 -0.33 -0.09 11.16
CA VAL A 73 0.37 -1.39 11.25
C VAL A 73 1.81 -1.27 10.75
N SER A 74 2.04 -0.56 9.64
CA SER A 74 3.39 -0.38 9.10
C SER A 74 4.30 0.44 10.01
N LEU A 75 3.80 1.51 10.65
CA LEU A 75 4.56 2.30 11.60
C LEU A 75 4.88 1.52 12.88
N LEU A 76 3.92 0.75 13.41
CA LEU A 76 4.16 -0.11 14.57
C LEU A 76 5.18 -1.22 14.25
N GLY A 77 5.04 -1.87 13.10
CA GLY A 77 6.00 -2.86 12.62
C GLY A 77 7.40 -2.27 12.47
N PHE A 78 7.50 -1.11 11.82
CA PHE A 78 8.77 -0.39 11.64
C PHE A 78 9.40 0.01 12.97
N ALA A 79 8.62 0.55 13.92
CA ALA A 79 9.11 0.90 15.24
C ALA A 79 9.63 -0.32 15.99
N ASN A 80 8.89 -1.43 16.00
CA ASN A 80 9.30 -2.66 16.66
C ASN A 80 10.56 -3.27 16.03
N SER A 81 10.64 -3.30 14.69
CA SER A 81 11.83 -3.76 13.98
C SER A 81 13.04 -2.84 14.20
N SER A 82 12.82 -1.54 14.34
CA SER A 82 13.90 -0.57 14.64
C SER A 82 14.50 -0.80 16.01
N LEU A 83 13.68 -1.14 17.02
CA LEU A 83 14.16 -1.51 18.35
C LEU A 83 15.05 -2.76 18.29
N ALA A 84 14.63 -3.79 17.56
CA ALA A 84 15.44 -4.99 17.35
C ALA A 84 16.76 -4.68 16.61
N ALA A 85 16.72 -3.77 15.61
CA ALA A 85 17.91 -3.36 14.87
C ALA A 85 18.95 -2.67 15.76
N VAL A 86 18.53 -1.85 16.74
CA VAL A 86 19.47 -1.21 17.69
C VAL A 86 20.24 -2.27 18.48
N VAL A 87 19.56 -3.32 18.94
CA VAL A 87 20.20 -4.40 19.72
C VAL A 87 21.15 -5.22 18.85
N LEU A 88 20.73 -5.59 17.63
CA LEU A 88 21.51 -6.44 16.74
C LEU A 88 22.72 -5.73 16.10
N PHE A 89 22.67 -4.40 16.01
CA PHE A 89 23.68 -3.59 15.32
C PHE A 89 24.31 -2.54 16.24
N ALA A 90 24.42 -2.84 17.54
CA ALA A 90 24.99 -1.93 18.55
C ALA A 90 26.44 -1.48 18.26
N GLU A 91 27.19 -2.24 17.45
CA GLU A 91 28.59 -1.96 17.10
C GLU A 91 28.75 -1.05 15.87
N ILE A 92 27.66 -0.64 15.21
CA ILE A 92 27.71 0.18 14.00
C ILE A 92 27.86 1.66 14.35
N THR A 93 28.62 2.41 13.54
CA THR A 93 28.72 3.86 13.66
C THR A 93 27.35 4.54 13.51
N PRO A 94 27.12 5.70 14.15
CA PRO A 94 25.86 6.44 14.05
C PRO A 94 25.42 6.74 12.60
N GLU A 95 26.39 7.05 11.72
CA GLU A 95 26.14 7.31 10.29
C GLU A 95 25.67 6.06 9.53
N GLY A 96 26.24 4.89 9.86
CA GLY A 96 25.83 3.61 9.30
C GLY A 96 24.44 3.18 9.76
N TYR A 97 24.06 3.50 10.99
CA TYR A 97 22.71 3.25 11.50
C TYR A 97 21.68 4.15 10.79
N LEU A 98 21.95 5.45 10.69
CA LEU A 98 21.03 6.42 10.08
C LEU A 98 20.72 6.08 8.61
N SER A 99 21.74 5.73 7.82
CA SER A 99 21.56 5.34 6.42
C SER A 99 20.67 4.11 6.25
N ARG A 100 20.83 3.10 7.12
CA ARG A 100 19.99 1.89 7.14
C ARG A 100 18.57 2.19 7.58
N PHE A 101 18.40 3.03 8.61
CA PHE A 101 17.09 3.47 9.09
C PHE A 101 16.31 4.17 7.97
N LEU A 102 16.96 5.12 7.27
CA LEU A 102 16.35 5.81 6.13
C LEU A 102 16.04 4.84 4.98
N GLY A 103 16.92 3.89 4.69
CA GLY A 103 16.66 2.86 3.68
C GLY A 103 15.47 1.94 4.02
N ALA A 104 15.29 1.59 5.29
CA ALA A 104 14.12 0.83 5.73
C ALA A 104 12.85 1.69 5.65
N LEU A 105 12.93 2.98 6.01
CA LEU A 105 11.81 3.90 5.93
C LEU A 105 11.37 4.14 4.48
N THR A 106 12.31 4.23 3.53
CA THR A 106 11.99 4.38 2.11
C THR A 106 11.27 3.15 1.56
N LEU A 107 11.63 1.94 2.01
CA LEU A 107 10.91 0.71 1.64
C LEU A 107 9.47 0.72 2.17
N VAL A 108 9.26 1.11 3.42
CA VAL A 108 7.90 1.26 3.98
C VAL A 108 7.11 2.31 3.19
N GLY A 109 7.72 3.46 2.90
CA GLY A 109 7.11 4.51 2.08
C GLY A 109 6.75 4.05 0.67
N LEU A 110 7.58 3.22 0.03
CA LEU A 110 7.29 2.62 -1.26
C LEU A 110 6.01 1.78 -1.21
N GLY A 111 5.84 0.98 -0.15
CA GLY A 111 4.62 0.23 0.11
C GLY A 111 3.38 1.13 0.15
N TRP A 112 3.45 2.26 0.86
CA TRP A 112 2.35 3.23 0.93
C TRP A 112 2.01 3.84 -0.44
N VAL A 113 3.03 4.21 -1.22
CA VAL A 113 2.82 4.75 -2.58
C VAL A 113 2.13 3.71 -3.46
N ILE A 114 2.57 2.44 -3.40
CA ILE A 114 1.96 1.35 -4.16
C ILE A 114 0.49 1.14 -3.74
N THR A 115 0.19 1.17 -2.43
CA THR A 115 -1.18 1.09 -1.92
C THR A 115 -2.06 2.20 -2.47
N VAL A 116 -1.59 3.46 -2.45
CA VAL A 116 -2.33 4.60 -3.00
C VAL A 116 -2.55 4.44 -4.50
N LEU A 117 -1.52 4.06 -5.26
CA LEU A 117 -1.63 3.83 -6.71
C LEU A 117 -2.64 2.71 -7.03
N ALA A 118 -2.65 1.64 -6.25
CA ALA A 118 -3.62 0.55 -6.43
C ALA A 118 -5.07 1.00 -6.17
N ILE A 119 -5.29 1.87 -5.19
CA ILE A 119 -6.62 2.47 -4.93
C ILE A 119 -7.03 3.39 -6.08
N LEU A 120 -6.12 4.28 -6.52
CA LEU A 120 -6.39 5.22 -7.62
C LEU A 120 -6.66 4.51 -8.95
N ALA A 121 -6.02 3.37 -9.18
CA ALA A 121 -6.25 2.55 -10.37
C ALA A 121 -7.72 2.06 -10.48
N VAL A 122 -8.50 2.08 -9.40
CA VAL A 122 -9.92 1.69 -9.38
C VAL A 122 -10.86 2.84 -9.79
N GLU A 123 -10.42 4.11 -9.76
CA GLU A 123 -11.22 5.26 -10.19
C GLU A 123 -11.83 5.15 -11.60
N PRO A 124 -11.08 4.74 -12.66
CA PRO A 124 -11.68 4.58 -13.99
C PRO A 124 -12.75 3.48 -14.03
N LEU A 125 -12.62 2.44 -13.18
CA LEU A 125 -13.61 1.39 -13.07
C LEU A 125 -14.91 1.94 -12.46
N ARG A 126 -14.83 2.75 -11.40
CA ARG A 126 -15.98 3.43 -10.79
C ARG A 126 -16.76 4.24 -11.83
N GLY A 127 -16.07 5.03 -12.66
CA GLY A 127 -16.70 5.82 -13.72
C GLY A 127 -17.48 4.96 -14.72
N LYS A 128 -16.91 3.82 -15.15
CA LYS A 128 -17.55 2.90 -16.10
C LYS A 128 -18.77 2.18 -15.50
N VAL A 129 -18.71 1.79 -14.23
CA VAL A 129 -19.84 1.12 -13.55
C VAL A 129 -21.04 2.06 -13.47
N PHE A 130 -20.83 3.34 -13.10
CA PHE A 130 -21.93 4.29 -13.07
C PHE A 130 -22.53 4.58 -14.45
N ALA A 131 -21.70 4.70 -15.49
CA ALA A 131 -22.19 4.91 -16.86
C ALA A 131 -23.06 3.74 -17.36
N ARG A 132 -22.75 2.50 -16.96
CA ARG A 132 -23.60 1.34 -17.28
C ARG A 132 -24.92 1.34 -16.52
N LEU A 133 -24.92 1.80 -15.26
CA LEU A 133 -26.13 1.86 -14.46
C LEU A 133 -27.11 2.93 -14.94
N SER A 134 -26.63 4.05 -15.47
CA SER A 134 -27.50 5.08 -16.04
C SER A 134 -28.17 4.63 -17.35
N LEU A 135 -27.47 3.86 -18.19
CA LEU A 135 -27.98 3.40 -19.49
C LEU A 135 -29.02 2.26 -19.40
N ARG A 136 -29.13 1.57 -18.25
CA ARG A 136 -30.05 0.44 -18.08
C ARG A 136 -31.47 0.88 -17.65
N GLN A 137 -31.70 2.19 -17.52
CA GLN A 137 -32.98 2.74 -17.03
C GLN A 137 -33.71 3.64 -18.04
N ASP A 138 -33.17 3.76 -19.27
CA ASP A 138 -33.90 4.27 -20.44
C ASP A 138 -34.38 3.08 -21.28
#